data_AF-A0A4Q4TN45-F1
#
_entry.id   AF-A0A4Q4TN45-F1
#
_cell.length_a   1.000
_cell.length_b   1.000
_cell.length_c   1.000
_cell.angle_alpha   90.00
_cell.angle_beta   90.00
_cell.angle_gamma   90.00
#
_symmetry.space_group_name_H-M   'P 1'
#
loop_
_entity.id
_entity.type
_entity.pdbx_description
1 polymer ?
#
loop_
_entity_poly.entity_id
_entity_poly.type
_entity_poly.pdbx_seq_one_letter_code
_entity_poly.pdbx_strand_id
1 'polypeptide(L)'
;MASFRQLWHWLQTATEDAEADAGAAVVEEVVVLPPRPTHPYYPEDVSIPGYAPNELPVPVLIAALGGMLGFALLGSSIVALRVNPALTRSSLAVFCWFMLCGCLHCFFEGYFVLNHATVASSQSLPAQLWKEYALSDSRYLTSDFFVLSVESITVLLWGPLCFLCALTTALPRSPLRHPLRIAACMAHLYGVALYYATSLCELYYAGRPHSRPEPLYFWGYYVGFNLPWVVVPLLVLADSFATVTSALRALDRVGGALDGFWSREGRPTTGGEEEPKKTR
;
A
#
# COMPACT_ATOMS: atom_id res chain seq x y z
N MET A 1 3.31 24.58 -13.41
CA MET A 1 2.98 23.93 -12.13
C MET A 1 1.87 24.72 -11.48
N ALA A 2 0.62 24.28 -11.59
CA ALA A 2 -0.48 24.95 -10.92
C ALA A 2 -0.37 24.70 -9.41
N SER A 3 -0.53 25.75 -8.59
CA SER A 3 -0.49 25.60 -7.13
C SER A 3 -1.77 24.91 -6.64
N PHE A 4 -1.71 24.19 -5.52
CA PHE A 4 -2.86 23.52 -4.90
C PHE A 4 -4.10 24.43 -4.74
N ARG A 5 -3.90 25.74 -4.56
CA ARG A 5 -4.98 26.73 -4.52
C ARG A 5 -5.72 26.88 -5.84
N GLN A 6 -5.04 26.76 -6.98
CA GLN A 6 -5.68 26.84 -8.30
C GLN A 6 -6.53 25.60 -8.58
N LEU A 7 -6.07 24.42 -8.11
CA LEU A 7 -6.81 23.17 -8.22
C LEU A 7 -8.07 23.20 -7.34
N TRP A 8 -7.94 23.74 -6.12
CA TRP A 8 -9.08 23.93 -5.20
C TRP A 8 -10.11 24.94 -5.72
N HIS A 9 -9.68 26.07 -6.27
CA HIS A 9 -10.59 27.07 -6.86
C HIS A 9 -11.33 26.52 -8.08
N TRP A 10 -10.65 25.75 -8.93
CA TRP A 10 -11.26 25.16 -10.12
C TRP A 10 -12.34 24.12 -9.77
N LEU A 11 -12.14 23.32 -8.72
CA LEU A 11 -13.14 22.36 -8.25
C LEU A 11 -14.43 23.04 -7.74
N GLN A 12 -14.32 24.25 -7.18
CA GLN A 12 -15.47 25.02 -6.72
C GLN A 12 -16.24 25.67 -7.88
N THR A 13 -15.56 26.18 -8.91
CA THR A 13 -16.22 26.80 -10.06
C THR A 13 -16.91 25.75 -10.95
N ALA A 14 -16.34 24.55 -11.07
CA ALA A 14 -16.95 23.46 -11.84
C ALA A 14 -18.30 22.99 -11.26
N THR A 15 -18.51 23.14 -9.94
CA THR A 15 -19.81 22.85 -9.31
C THR A 15 -20.85 23.95 -9.50
N GLU A 16 -20.42 25.20 -9.67
CA GLU A 16 -21.30 26.36 -9.87
C GLU A 16 -21.76 26.49 -11.33
N ASP A 17 -20.88 26.23 -12.29
CA ASP A 17 -21.20 26.25 -13.72
C ASP A 17 -22.20 25.15 -14.11
N ALA A 18 -22.21 24.02 -13.39
CA ALA A 18 -23.17 22.94 -13.55
C ALA A 18 -24.58 23.31 -13.06
N GLU A 19 -24.71 24.26 -12.13
CA GLU A 19 -26.01 24.78 -11.66
C GLU A 19 -26.53 25.93 -12.56
N ALA A 20 -25.64 26.65 -13.26
CA ALA A 20 -25.98 27.82 -14.06
C ALA A 20 -26.56 27.48 -15.46
N ASP A 21 -26.22 26.33 -16.04
CA ASP A 21 -26.63 25.95 -17.41
C ASP A 21 -28.05 25.35 -17.50
N ALA A 22 -28.78 25.27 -16.38
CA ALA A 22 -30.15 24.74 -16.31
C ALA A 22 -31.25 25.70 -16.81
N GLY A 23 -30.88 26.79 -17.50
CA GLY A 23 -31.77 27.92 -17.77
C GLY A 23 -31.74 28.47 -19.19
N ALA A 24 -31.95 27.65 -20.22
CA ALA A 24 -32.25 28.19 -21.56
C ALA A 24 -33.09 27.27 -22.47
N ALA A 25 -34.21 27.83 -22.94
CA ALA A 25 -34.99 27.57 -24.16
C ALA A 25 -35.59 26.16 -24.41
N VAL A 26 -36.92 26.11 -24.35
CA VAL A 26 -37.77 24.99 -24.78
C VAL A 26 -37.84 24.95 -26.31
N VAL A 27 -37.16 23.98 -26.91
CA VAL A 27 -37.49 23.40 -28.21
C VAL A 27 -37.91 21.96 -27.92
N GLU A 28 -39.01 21.49 -28.50
CA GLU A 28 -39.52 20.13 -28.33
C GLU A 28 -38.62 19.14 -29.10
N GLU A 29 -37.38 19.01 -28.63
CA GLU A 29 -36.49 17.93 -28.99
C GLU A 29 -37.03 16.68 -28.32
N VAL A 30 -37.10 15.56 -29.04
CA VAL A 30 -37.35 14.26 -28.40
C VAL A 30 -36.18 14.04 -27.46
N VAL A 31 -36.36 14.39 -26.19
CA VAL A 31 -35.38 14.16 -25.13
C VAL A 31 -35.27 12.65 -24.99
N VAL A 32 -34.36 12.06 -25.77
CA VAL A 32 -33.87 10.72 -25.50
C VAL A 32 -33.12 10.86 -24.18
N LEU A 33 -33.83 10.60 -23.08
CA LEU A 33 -33.21 10.59 -21.75
C LEU A 33 -31.96 9.71 -21.83
N PRO A 34 -30.81 10.18 -21.32
CA PRO A 34 -29.62 9.35 -21.30
C PRO A 34 -29.98 8.01 -20.66
N PRO A 35 -29.51 6.88 -21.24
CA PRO A 35 -29.81 5.57 -20.68
C PRO A 35 -29.41 5.54 -19.21
N ARG A 36 -30.29 5.00 -18.36
CA ARG A 36 -30.00 4.91 -16.92
C ARG A 36 -28.65 4.21 -16.72
N PRO A 37 -27.80 4.70 -15.80
CA PRO A 37 -26.54 4.03 -15.49
C PRO A 37 -26.81 2.56 -15.13
N THR A 38 -26.06 1.65 -15.76
CA THR A 38 -26.21 0.20 -15.52
C THR A 38 -25.55 -0.23 -14.21
N HIS A 39 -24.72 0.63 -13.63
CA HIS A 39 -24.00 0.44 -12.38
C HIS A 39 -23.69 1.80 -11.70
N PRO A 40 -23.32 1.81 -10.41
CA PRO A 40 -23.05 3.06 -9.66
C PRO A 40 -21.62 3.61 -9.78
N TYR A 41 -20.74 2.97 -10.55
CA TYR A 41 -19.32 3.35 -10.66
C TYR A 41 -19.06 4.44 -11.70
N TYR A 42 -17.99 5.20 -11.49
CA TYR A 42 -17.55 6.26 -12.40
C TYR A 42 -16.35 5.80 -13.23
N PRO A 43 -16.25 6.19 -14.51
CA PRO A 43 -17.21 7.01 -15.24
C PRO A 43 -18.45 6.19 -15.62
N GLU A 44 -19.63 6.80 -15.64
CA GLU A 44 -20.92 6.09 -15.75
C GLU A 44 -21.12 5.38 -17.11
N ASP A 45 -20.36 5.77 -18.13
CA ASP A 45 -20.36 5.20 -19.47
C ASP A 45 -19.48 3.94 -19.61
N VAL A 46 -18.71 3.59 -18.58
CA VAL A 46 -17.79 2.45 -18.65
C VAL A 46 -18.56 1.13 -18.68
N SER A 47 -18.04 0.16 -19.43
CA SER A 47 -18.62 -1.19 -19.46
C SER A 47 -18.07 -2.02 -18.31
N ILE A 48 -18.95 -2.48 -17.40
CA ILE A 48 -18.63 -3.47 -16.36
C ILE A 48 -19.46 -4.74 -16.61
N PRO A 49 -18.91 -5.71 -17.36
CA PRO A 49 -19.66 -6.90 -17.77
C PRO A 49 -20.13 -7.73 -16.56
N GLY A 50 -21.40 -8.13 -16.60
CA GLY A 50 -21.98 -9.02 -15.58
C GLY A 50 -22.14 -8.38 -14.20
N TYR A 51 -22.08 -7.05 -14.08
CA TYR A 51 -22.27 -6.37 -12.80
C TYR A 51 -23.54 -6.83 -12.07
N ALA A 52 -23.35 -7.20 -10.80
CA ALA A 52 -24.42 -7.46 -9.86
C ALA A 52 -24.15 -6.66 -8.56
N PRO A 53 -25.15 -5.95 -8.01
CA PRO A 53 -24.98 -5.20 -6.77
C PRO A 53 -24.66 -6.12 -5.59
N ASN A 54 -24.09 -5.57 -4.53
CA ASN A 54 -23.86 -6.30 -3.29
C ASN A 54 -25.19 -6.73 -2.65
N GLU A 55 -25.25 -7.96 -2.16
CA GLU A 55 -26.37 -8.49 -1.38
C GLU A 55 -26.21 -8.21 0.12
N LEU A 56 -24.96 -8.14 0.59
CA LEU A 56 -24.65 -7.88 1.99
C LEU A 56 -24.58 -6.37 2.27
N PRO A 57 -25.18 -5.90 3.38
CA PRO A 57 -25.02 -4.52 3.83
C PRO A 57 -23.57 -4.19 4.17
N VAL A 58 -23.14 -2.94 3.90
CA VAL A 58 -21.78 -2.45 4.17
C VAL A 58 -21.31 -2.73 5.62
N PRO A 59 -22.12 -2.53 6.69
CA PRO A 59 -21.69 -2.85 8.04
C PRO A 59 -21.29 -4.32 8.23
N VAL A 60 -21.97 -5.25 7.53
CA VAL A 60 -21.65 -6.69 7.58
C VAL A 60 -20.32 -6.95 6.89
N LEU A 61 -20.09 -6.32 5.73
CA LEU A 61 -18.82 -6.43 5.01
C LEU A 61 -17.64 -5.94 5.87
N ILE A 62 -17.78 -4.75 6.47
CA ILE A 62 -16.75 -4.16 7.34
C ILE A 62 -16.52 -5.05 8.58
N ALA A 63 -17.58 -5.53 9.22
CA ALA A 63 -17.47 -6.41 10.38
C ALA A 63 -16.76 -7.74 10.03
N ALA A 64 -17.06 -8.31 8.86
CA ALA A 64 -16.42 -9.53 8.40
C ALA A 64 -14.92 -9.33 8.10
N LEU A 65 -14.56 -8.27 7.36
CA LEU A 65 -13.16 -7.93 7.10
C LEU A 65 -12.40 -7.65 8.40
N GLY A 66 -12.96 -6.79 9.26
CA GLY A 66 -12.38 -6.45 10.55
C GLY A 66 -12.23 -7.66 11.47
N GLY A 67 -13.20 -8.58 11.46
CA GLY A 67 -13.15 -9.83 12.22
C GLY A 67 -12.05 -10.77 11.73
N MET A 68 -11.91 -10.98 10.41
CA MET A 68 -10.86 -11.80 9.83
C MET A 68 -9.46 -11.24 10.13
N LEU A 69 -9.26 -9.95 9.91
CA LEU A 69 -7.99 -9.28 10.19
C LEU A 69 -7.69 -9.25 11.69
N GLY A 70 -8.68 -8.95 12.53
CA GLY A 70 -8.56 -8.95 13.98
C GLY A 70 -8.18 -10.33 14.53
N PHE A 71 -8.78 -11.39 14.00
CA PHE A 71 -8.42 -12.77 14.35
C PHE A 71 -6.97 -13.09 13.97
N ALA A 72 -6.56 -12.77 12.74
CA ALA A 72 -5.20 -13.00 12.27
C ALA A 72 -4.17 -12.21 13.11
N LEU A 73 -4.43 -10.94 13.39
CA LEU A 73 -3.55 -10.08 14.19
C LEU A 73 -3.47 -10.54 15.65
N LEU A 74 -4.59 -10.91 16.26
CA LEU A 74 -4.60 -11.40 17.63
C LEU A 74 -3.84 -12.73 17.76
N GLY A 75 -4.15 -13.70 16.90
CA GLY A 75 -3.50 -15.01 16.90
C GLY A 75 -1.99 -14.89 16.69
N SER A 76 -1.57 -14.13 15.67
CA SER A 76 -0.16 -13.92 15.37
C SER A 76 0.57 -13.13 16.46
N SER A 77 -0.07 -12.15 17.11
CA SER A 77 0.51 -11.41 18.23
C SER A 77 0.74 -12.29 19.45
N ILE A 78 -0.21 -13.18 19.77
CA ILE A 78 -0.04 -14.16 20.85
C ILE A 78 1.17 -15.04 20.56
N VAL A 79 1.29 -15.58 19.35
CA VAL A 79 2.45 -16.39 18.95
C VAL A 79 3.75 -15.59 19.04
N ALA A 80 3.78 -14.37 18.52
CA ALA A 80 4.96 -13.51 18.56
C ALA A 80 5.43 -13.23 20.00
N LEU A 81 4.50 -12.94 20.92
CA LEU A 81 4.81 -12.70 22.33
C LEU A 81 5.24 -13.98 23.08
N ARG A 82 4.78 -15.16 22.64
CA ARG A 82 5.25 -16.44 23.18
C ARG A 82 6.67 -16.77 22.71
N VAL A 83 6.98 -16.48 21.45
CA VAL A 83 8.31 -16.70 20.86
C VAL A 83 9.33 -15.69 21.40
N ASN A 84 8.91 -14.44 21.59
CA ASN A 84 9.75 -13.37 22.13
C ASN A 84 9.00 -12.58 23.21
N PRO A 85 9.05 -13.03 24.48
CA PRO A 85 8.39 -12.33 25.59
C PRO A 85 8.95 -10.92 25.87
N ALA A 86 10.14 -10.59 25.36
CA ALA A 86 10.77 -9.28 25.49
C ALA A 86 10.39 -8.30 24.36
N LEU A 87 9.44 -8.67 23.48
CA LEU A 87 9.00 -7.81 22.39
C LEU A 87 8.36 -6.53 22.93
N THR A 88 8.95 -5.39 22.59
CA THR A 88 8.45 -4.08 23.02
C THR A 88 7.10 -3.76 22.37
N ARG A 89 6.31 -2.88 22.98
CA ARG A 89 5.02 -2.43 22.43
C ARG A 89 5.16 -1.81 21.03
N SER A 90 6.21 -1.04 20.80
CA SER A 90 6.49 -0.45 19.48
C SER A 90 6.85 -1.51 18.45
N SER A 91 7.67 -2.50 18.83
CA SER A 91 7.98 -3.62 17.94
C SER A 91 6.76 -4.49 17.65
N LEU A 92 5.87 -4.69 18.63
CA LEU A 92 4.60 -5.37 18.42
C LEU A 92 3.68 -4.59 17.47
N ALA A 93 3.62 -3.25 17.59
CA ALA A 93 2.85 -2.43 16.66
C ALA A 93 3.38 -2.55 15.21
N VAL A 94 4.70 -2.50 15.02
CA VAL A 94 5.33 -2.71 13.70
C VAL A 94 5.11 -4.14 13.19
N PHE A 95 5.17 -5.14 14.08
CA PHE A 95 4.81 -6.52 13.75
C PHE A 95 3.38 -6.61 13.22
N CYS A 96 2.40 -6.06 13.95
CA CYS A 96 0.99 -6.06 13.56
C CYS A 96 0.77 -5.32 12.24
N TRP A 97 1.45 -4.19 12.02
CA TRP A 97 1.39 -3.46 10.75
C TRP A 97 1.79 -4.33 9.57
N PHE A 98 2.95 -4.98 9.64
CA PHE A 98 3.41 -5.84 8.54
C PHE A 98 2.59 -7.13 8.41
N MET A 99 2.07 -7.67 9.51
CA MET A 99 1.14 -8.80 9.45
C MET A 99 -0.18 -8.41 8.76
N LEU A 100 -0.74 -7.24 9.09
CA LEU A 100 -1.91 -6.67 8.45
C LEU A 100 -1.68 -6.49 6.95
N CYS A 101 -0.58 -5.86 6.57
CA CYS A 101 -0.21 -5.66 5.16
C CYS A 101 -0.06 -7.00 4.44
N GLY A 102 0.68 -7.96 5.01
CA GLY A 102 0.84 -9.28 4.42
C GLY A 102 -0.50 -9.99 4.19
N CYS A 103 -1.43 -9.88 5.15
CA CYS A 103 -2.77 -10.45 5.01
C CYS A 103 -3.59 -9.76 3.91
N LEU A 104 -3.60 -8.43 3.88
CA LEU A 104 -4.32 -7.68 2.83
C LEU A 104 -3.74 -7.99 1.45
N HIS A 105 -2.42 -7.93 1.30
CA HIS A 105 -1.75 -8.19 0.03
C HIS A 105 -1.96 -9.62 -0.45
N CYS A 106 -1.65 -10.63 0.37
CA CYS A 106 -1.74 -12.01 -0.09
C CYS A 106 -3.17 -12.54 -0.24
N PHE A 107 -4.12 -12.08 0.58
CA PHE A 107 -5.48 -12.64 0.58
C PHE A 107 -6.52 -11.70 -0.05
N PHE A 108 -6.51 -10.41 0.29
CA PHE A 108 -7.52 -9.48 -0.22
C PHE A 108 -7.21 -9.07 -1.67
N GLU A 109 -6.01 -8.52 -1.91
CA GLU A 109 -5.52 -8.21 -3.26
C GLU A 109 -5.28 -9.48 -4.07
N GLY A 110 -4.82 -10.56 -3.43
CA GLY A 110 -4.70 -11.87 -4.06
C GLY A 110 -6.02 -12.39 -4.63
N TYR A 111 -7.13 -12.18 -3.90
CA TYR A 111 -8.46 -12.49 -4.43
C TYR A 111 -8.78 -11.68 -5.68
N PHE A 112 -8.53 -10.36 -5.66
CA PHE A 112 -8.75 -9.49 -6.82
C PHE A 112 -7.90 -9.96 -8.02
N VAL A 113 -6.60 -10.14 -7.86
CA VAL A 113 -5.70 -10.55 -8.95
C VAL A 113 -6.13 -11.88 -9.58
N LEU A 114 -6.61 -12.84 -8.79
CA LEU A 114 -7.08 -14.14 -9.31
C LEU A 114 -8.48 -14.09 -9.95
N ASN A 115 -9.31 -13.12 -9.58
CA ASN A 115 -10.73 -13.07 -9.96
C ASN A 115 -11.13 -11.75 -10.65
N HIS A 116 -10.17 -10.92 -11.08
CA HIS A 116 -10.42 -9.54 -11.54
C HIS A 116 -11.50 -9.45 -12.63
N ALA A 117 -11.61 -10.46 -13.49
CA ALA A 117 -12.62 -10.55 -14.55
C ALA A 117 -14.05 -10.87 -14.05
N THR A 118 -14.22 -11.38 -12.83
CA THR A 118 -15.50 -11.87 -12.29
C THR A 118 -15.88 -11.22 -10.96
N VAL A 119 -15.08 -10.28 -10.44
CA VAL A 119 -15.40 -9.54 -9.19
C VAL A 119 -16.77 -8.88 -9.28
N ALA A 120 -17.09 -8.24 -10.42
CA ALA A 120 -18.33 -7.50 -10.60
C ALA A 120 -19.60 -8.36 -10.54
N SER A 121 -19.52 -9.63 -10.95
CA SER A 121 -20.66 -10.57 -10.97
C SER A 121 -20.74 -11.45 -9.73
N SER A 122 -19.63 -11.60 -9.00
CA SER A 122 -19.52 -12.48 -7.85
C SER A 122 -20.22 -11.93 -6.60
N GLN A 123 -20.85 -12.84 -5.85
CA GLN A 123 -21.44 -12.56 -4.54
C GLN A 123 -20.63 -13.17 -3.39
N SER A 124 -19.40 -13.63 -3.65
CA SER A 124 -18.50 -14.00 -2.56
C SER A 124 -18.20 -12.78 -1.68
N LEU A 125 -17.95 -13.01 -0.39
CA LEU A 125 -17.61 -11.94 0.54
C LEU A 125 -16.44 -11.04 0.06
N PRO A 126 -15.30 -11.58 -0.43
CA PRO A 126 -14.23 -10.75 -0.97
C PRO A 126 -14.64 -9.93 -2.20
N ALA A 127 -15.43 -10.50 -3.12
CA ALA A 127 -15.93 -9.75 -4.27
C ALA A 127 -16.84 -8.60 -3.87
N GLN A 128 -17.71 -8.80 -2.87
CA GLN A 128 -18.57 -7.75 -2.38
C GLN A 128 -17.80 -6.62 -1.67
N LEU A 129 -16.74 -6.96 -0.93
CA LEU A 129 -15.80 -5.98 -0.37
C LEU A 129 -15.09 -5.18 -1.48
N TRP A 130 -14.63 -5.84 -2.55
CA TRP A 130 -14.02 -5.17 -3.69
C TRP A 130 -14.99 -4.27 -4.45
N LYS A 131 -16.24 -4.71 -4.65
CA LYS A 131 -17.31 -3.86 -5.21
C LYS A 131 -17.56 -2.63 -4.34
N GLU A 132 -17.60 -2.78 -3.03
CA GLU A 132 -17.75 -1.65 -2.11
C GLU A 132 -16.57 -0.68 -2.20
N TYR A 133 -15.34 -1.19 -2.19
CA TYR A 133 -14.14 -0.37 -2.31
C TYR A 133 -14.03 0.31 -3.70
N ALA A 134 -14.47 -0.35 -4.76
CA ALA A 134 -14.44 0.16 -6.13
C ALA A 134 -15.36 1.37 -6.36
N LEU A 135 -16.26 1.69 -5.42
CA LEU A 135 -16.97 2.98 -5.43
C LEU A 135 -16.00 4.17 -5.33
N SER A 136 -14.83 3.94 -4.73
CA SER A 136 -13.73 4.90 -4.64
C SER A 136 -12.75 4.86 -5.82
N ASP A 137 -12.71 3.74 -6.54
CA ASP A 137 -11.87 3.57 -7.72
C ASP A 137 -12.38 2.40 -8.57
N SER A 138 -13.12 2.71 -9.64
CA SER A 138 -13.73 1.72 -10.52
C SER A 138 -12.73 0.87 -11.31
N ARG A 139 -11.45 1.26 -11.35
CA ARG A 139 -10.38 0.54 -12.05
C ARG A 139 -10.24 -0.92 -11.57
N TYR A 140 -10.66 -1.21 -10.35
CA TYR A 140 -10.75 -2.57 -9.78
C TYR A 140 -11.89 -3.43 -10.38
N LEU A 141 -12.85 -2.85 -11.08
CA LEU A 141 -13.94 -3.60 -11.75
C LEU A 141 -13.80 -3.60 -13.28
N THR A 142 -12.93 -2.76 -13.82
CA THR A 142 -12.66 -2.68 -15.26
C THR A 142 -11.37 -3.41 -15.67
N SER A 143 -10.68 -4.04 -14.70
CA SER A 143 -9.38 -4.70 -14.92
C SER A 143 -8.34 -3.75 -15.53
N ASP A 144 -8.25 -2.53 -14.99
CA ASP A 144 -7.26 -1.56 -15.43
C ASP A 144 -5.84 -2.14 -15.39
N PHE A 145 -5.06 -1.91 -16.45
CA PHE A 145 -3.75 -2.54 -16.59
C PHE A 145 -2.78 -2.08 -15.52
N PHE A 146 -2.82 -0.82 -15.11
CA PHE A 146 -1.93 -0.32 -14.08
C PHE A 146 -2.29 -0.93 -12.72
N VAL A 147 -3.56 -0.86 -12.31
CA VAL A 147 -4.04 -1.43 -11.04
C VAL A 147 -3.78 -2.95 -11.01
N LEU A 148 -4.17 -3.70 -12.04
CA LEU A 148 -3.93 -5.13 -12.07
C LEU A 148 -2.43 -5.50 -12.00
N SER A 149 -1.57 -4.71 -12.66
CA SER A 149 -0.12 -4.93 -12.63
C SER A 149 0.48 -4.64 -11.25
N VAL A 150 0.16 -3.48 -10.66
CA VAL A 150 0.72 -3.11 -9.35
C VAL A 150 0.25 -4.08 -8.27
N GLU A 151 -1.04 -4.45 -8.28
CA GLU A 151 -1.59 -5.43 -7.33
C GLU A 151 -0.98 -6.81 -7.52
N SER A 152 -0.74 -7.26 -8.75
CA SER A 152 -0.04 -8.54 -9.01
C SER A 152 1.37 -8.55 -8.39
N ILE A 153 2.12 -7.45 -8.53
CA ILE A 153 3.43 -7.31 -7.89
C ILE A 153 3.29 -7.30 -6.37
N THR A 154 2.29 -6.60 -5.84
CA THR A 154 2.01 -6.55 -4.40
C THR A 154 1.72 -7.92 -3.83
N VAL A 155 0.89 -8.72 -4.50
CA VAL A 155 0.57 -10.09 -4.11
C VAL A 155 1.80 -10.99 -4.14
N LEU A 156 2.59 -10.93 -5.22
CA LEU A 156 3.69 -11.87 -5.45
C LEU A 156 4.96 -11.53 -4.66
N LEU A 157 5.24 -10.25 -4.42
CA LEU A 157 6.48 -9.78 -3.82
C LEU A 157 6.26 -9.10 -2.47
N TRP A 158 5.36 -8.10 -2.41
CA TRP A 158 5.25 -7.23 -1.23
C TRP A 158 4.51 -7.89 -0.07
N GLY A 159 3.49 -8.71 -0.33
CA GLY A 159 2.80 -9.52 0.68
C GLY A 159 3.74 -10.50 1.38
N PRO A 160 4.47 -11.37 0.65
CA PRO A 160 5.49 -12.24 1.24
C PRO A 160 6.58 -11.46 1.99
N LEU A 161 7.06 -10.34 1.44
CA LEU A 161 8.03 -9.48 2.11
C LEU A 161 7.49 -8.89 3.41
N CYS A 162 6.21 -8.53 3.47
CA CYS A 162 5.56 -8.06 4.69
C CYS A 162 5.54 -9.14 5.77
N PHE A 163 5.20 -10.39 5.42
CA PHE A 163 5.31 -11.50 6.39
C PHE A 163 6.75 -11.71 6.88
N LEU A 164 7.76 -11.58 6.01
CA LEU A 164 9.17 -11.62 6.42
C LEU A 164 9.54 -10.46 7.35
N CYS A 165 9.02 -9.25 7.09
CA CYS A 165 9.20 -8.10 7.98
C CYS A 165 8.56 -8.33 9.35
N ALA A 166 7.37 -8.92 9.40
CA ALA A 166 6.73 -9.31 10.65
C ALA A 166 7.58 -10.36 11.39
N LEU A 167 8.00 -11.43 10.72
CA LEU A 167 8.83 -12.48 11.29
C LEU A 167 10.15 -11.93 11.88
N THR A 168 10.90 -11.15 11.12
CA THR A 168 12.18 -10.56 11.57
C THR A 168 12.00 -9.49 12.65
N THR A 169 10.81 -8.89 12.74
CA THR A 169 10.44 -8.01 13.85
C THR A 169 10.19 -8.79 15.14
N ALA A 170 9.47 -9.91 15.06
CA ALA A 170 9.18 -10.77 16.20
C ALA A 170 10.46 -11.46 16.73
N LEU A 171 11.34 -11.90 15.83
CA LEU A 171 12.57 -12.60 16.22
C LEU A 171 13.60 -11.66 16.87
N PRO A 172 14.25 -12.08 17.97
CA PRO A 172 15.28 -11.28 18.62
C PRO A 172 16.53 -11.14 17.73
N ARG A 173 17.09 -9.93 17.67
CA ARG A 173 18.39 -9.62 17.01
C ARG A 173 18.50 -10.07 15.54
N SER A 174 17.40 -10.11 14.79
CA SER A 174 17.47 -10.43 13.35
C SER A 174 18.25 -9.35 12.58
N PRO A 175 19.34 -9.69 11.87
CA PRO A 175 20.13 -8.72 11.11
C PRO A 175 19.37 -8.19 9.88
N LEU A 176 18.39 -8.94 9.38
CA LEU A 176 17.59 -8.59 8.20
C LEU A 176 16.42 -7.65 8.51
N ARG A 177 16.13 -7.39 9.80
CA ARG A 177 14.97 -6.60 10.23
C ARG A 177 14.89 -5.24 9.53
N HIS A 178 15.94 -4.42 9.61
CA HIS A 178 15.91 -3.07 9.05
C HIS A 178 16.06 -3.04 7.52
N PRO A 179 16.93 -3.85 6.89
CA PRO A 179 16.97 -3.94 5.43
C PRO A 179 15.64 -4.31 4.79
N LEU A 180 14.93 -5.33 5.32
CA LEU A 180 13.64 -5.76 4.77
C LEU A 180 12.55 -4.71 5.00
N ARG A 181 12.52 -4.08 6.18
CA ARG A 181 11.58 -2.96 6.47
C ARG A 181 11.76 -1.80 5.50
N ILE A 182 13.01 -1.42 5.22
CA ILE A 182 13.33 -0.34 4.26
C ILE A 182 12.76 -0.71 2.88
N ALA A 183 13.04 -1.92 2.39
CA ALA A 183 12.54 -2.38 1.09
C ALA A 183 11.00 -2.35 1.03
N ALA A 184 10.32 -2.91 2.03
CA ALA A 184 8.85 -2.96 2.08
C ALA A 184 8.24 -1.55 2.18
N CYS A 185 8.79 -0.68 3.03
CA CYS A 185 8.27 0.67 3.22
C CYS A 185 8.45 1.52 1.95
N MET A 186 9.58 1.39 1.25
CA MET A 186 9.79 2.06 -0.04
C MET A 186 8.81 1.55 -1.10
N ALA A 187 8.55 0.24 -1.14
CA ALA A 187 7.57 -0.34 -2.06
C ALA A 187 6.16 0.21 -1.81
N HIS A 188 5.71 0.28 -0.54
CA HIS A 188 4.40 0.84 -0.19
C HIS A 188 4.29 2.32 -0.59
N LEU A 189 5.31 3.13 -0.26
CA LEU A 189 5.32 4.56 -0.60
C LEU A 189 5.29 4.80 -2.11
N TYR A 190 6.06 4.01 -2.86
CA TYR A 190 6.08 4.11 -4.30
C TYR A 190 4.76 3.64 -4.93
N GLY A 191 4.22 2.51 -4.47
CA GLY A 191 2.95 1.96 -4.93
C GLY A 191 1.79 2.93 -4.73
N VAL A 192 1.61 3.46 -3.51
CA VAL A 192 0.54 4.42 -3.22
C VAL A 192 0.70 5.74 -3.97
N ALA A 193 1.95 6.20 -4.16
CA ALA A 193 2.22 7.40 -4.95
C ALA A 193 1.81 7.19 -6.42
N LEU A 194 2.14 6.04 -7.03
CA LEU A 194 1.73 5.72 -8.38
C LEU A 194 0.21 5.52 -8.50
N TYR A 195 -0.41 4.87 -7.50
CA TYR A 195 -1.86 4.68 -7.44
C TYR A 195 -2.63 6.01 -7.48
N TYR A 196 -2.21 6.98 -6.67
CA TYR A 196 -2.74 8.34 -6.70
C TYR A 196 -2.41 9.08 -7.99
N ALA A 197 -1.15 9.04 -8.42
CA ALA A 197 -0.70 9.78 -9.59
C ALA A 197 -1.43 9.35 -10.86
N THR A 198 -1.61 8.04 -11.07
CA THR A 198 -2.28 7.52 -12.27
C THR A 198 -3.74 7.94 -12.36
N SER A 199 -4.51 7.80 -11.27
CA SER A 199 -5.91 8.23 -11.25
C SER A 199 -6.04 9.74 -11.47
N LEU A 200 -5.22 10.54 -10.77
CA LEU A 200 -5.26 11.99 -10.90
C LEU A 200 -4.80 12.47 -12.27
N CYS A 201 -3.83 11.80 -12.89
CA CYS A 201 -3.42 12.08 -14.26
C CYS A 201 -4.53 11.77 -15.25
N GLU A 202 -5.23 10.64 -15.12
CA GLU A 202 -6.36 10.34 -16.00
C GLU A 202 -7.52 11.32 -15.82
N LEU A 203 -7.79 11.75 -14.59
CA LEU A 203 -8.73 12.84 -14.33
C LEU A 203 -8.29 14.14 -15.01
N TYR A 204 -7.03 14.54 -14.83
CA TYR A 204 -6.53 15.83 -15.32
C TYR A 204 -6.36 15.90 -16.84
N TYR A 205 -5.81 14.85 -17.46
CA TYR A 205 -5.47 14.84 -18.88
C TYR A 205 -6.57 14.25 -19.76
N ALA A 206 -7.37 13.31 -19.25
CA ALA A 206 -8.41 12.62 -20.02
C ALA A 206 -9.83 12.95 -19.52
N GLY A 207 -9.98 13.71 -18.43
CA GLY A 207 -11.29 14.02 -17.86
C GLY A 207 -12.02 12.78 -17.35
N ARG A 208 -11.30 11.70 -17.02
CA ARG A 208 -11.90 10.42 -16.60
C ARG A 208 -11.80 10.25 -15.08
N PRO A 209 -12.87 10.56 -14.33
CA PRO A 209 -12.94 10.25 -12.90
C PRO A 209 -13.22 8.75 -12.70
N HIS A 210 -12.52 8.13 -11.75
CA HIS A 210 -12.75 6.72 -11.36
C HIS A 210 -13.43 6.57 -10.00
N SER A 211 -13.39 7.62 -9.17
CA SER A 211 -14.13 7.69 -7.92
C SER A 211 -15.50 8.28 -8.18
N ARG A 212 -16.49 7.78 -7.45
CA ARG A 212 -17.75 8.49 -7.27
C ARG A 212 -17.54 9.90 -6.68
N PRO A 213 -18.41 10.88 -6.99
CA PRO A 213 -18.22 12.28 -6.60
C PRO A 213 -18.51 12.54 -5.12
N GLU A 214 -19.22 11.63 -4.41
CA GLU A 214 -19.51 11.85 -3.00
C GLU A 214 -18.22 11.86 -2.15
N PRO A 215 -18.07 12.82 -1.21
CA PRO A 215 -16.85 12.96 -0.41
C PRO A 215 -16.44 11.68 0.35
N LEU A 216 -17.39 10.84 0.72
CA LEU A 216 -17.13 9.56 1.38
C LEU A 216 -16.20 8.67 0.54
N TYR A 217 -16.47 8.54 -0.76
CA TYR A 217 -15.74 7.62 -1.61
C TYR A 217 -14.36 8.17 -1.96
N PHE A 218 -14.25 9.46 -2.28
CA PHE A 218 -12.93 10.04 -2.57
C PHE A 218 -12.09 10.27 -1.31
N TRP A 219 -12.60 10.99 -0.30
CA TRP A 219 -11.79 11.33 0.88
C TRP A 219 -11.74 10.21 1.90
N GLY A 220 -12.85 9.51 2.12
CA GLY A 220 -12.91 8.41 3.08
C GLY A 220 -12.21 7.16 2.58
N TYR A 221 -12.62 6.66 1.41
CA TYR A 221 -12.10 5.40 0.88
C TYR A 221 -10.80 5.61 0.10
N TYR A 222 -10.85 6.39 -0.99
CA TYR A 222 -9.71 6.53 -1.89
C TYR A 222 -8.49 7.13 -1.18
N VAL A 223 -8.63 8.28 -0.52
CA VAL A 223 -7.53 8.90 0.24
C VAL A 223 -7.38 8.24 1.61
N GLY A 224 -8.45 8.15 2.38
CA GLY A 224 -8.40 7.77 3.79
C GLY A 224 -7.95 6.33 4.03
N PHE A 225 -8.41 5.36 3.24
CA PHE A 225 -7.96 3.97 3.40
C PHE A 225 -6.54 3.76 2.89
N ASN A 226 -6.05 4.53 1.93
CA ASN A 226 -4.68 4.39 1.43
C ASN A 226 -3.63 5.18 2.25
N LEU A 227 -4.06 6.23 2.98
CA LEU A 227 -3.18 7.08 3.78
C LEU A 227 -2.30 6.33 4.82
N PRO A 228 -2.75 5.24 5.49
CA PRO A 228 -1.90 4.43 6.36
C PRO A 228 -0.63 3.90 5.67
N TRP A 229 -0.71 3.53 4.39
CA TRP A 229 0.43 3.09 3.56
C TRP A 229 1.37 4.23 3.15
N VAL A 230 1.03 5.48 3.50
CA VAL A 230 1.97 6.62 3.47
C VAL A 230 2.58 6.83 4.85
N VAL A 231 1.73 7.01 5.87
CA VAL A 231 2.16 7.48 7.19
C VAL A 231 3.00 6.43 7.91
N VAL A 232 2.53 5.19 8.02
CA VAL A 232 3.22 4.16 8.79
C VAL A 232 4.56 3.78 8.14
N PRO A 233 4.65 3.58 6.81
CA PRO A 233 5.93 3.36 6.15
C PRO A 233 6.94 4.48 6.37
N LEU A 234 6.55 5.76 6.32
CA LEU A 234 7.48 6.87 6.61
C LEU A 234 8.06 6.80 8.02
N LEU A 235 7.25 6.49 9.02
CA LEU A 235 7.70 6.38 10.41
C LEU A 235 8.66 5.19 10.60
N VAL A 236 8.32 4.02 10.06
CA VAL A 236 9.15 2.80 10.14
C VAL A 236 10.45 2.95 9.34
N LEU A 237 10.40 3.67 8.22
CA LEU A 237 11.55 3.97 7.38
C LEU A 237 12.51 4.91 8.11
N ALA A 238 12.00 5.97 8.75
CA ALA A 238 12.80 6.89 9.56
C ALA A 238 13.50 6.17 10.73
N ASP A 239 12.78 5.32 11.48
CA ASP A 239 13.34 4.46 12.53
C ASP A 239 14.47 3.56 11.99
N SER A 240 14.23 2.92 10.84
CA SER A 240 15.19 1.99 10.26
C SER A 240 16.45 2.69 9.76
N PHE A 241 16.31 3.84 9.09
CA PHE A 241 17.47 4.63 8.68
C PHE A 241 18.27 5.15 9.87
N ALA A 242 17.61 5.64 10.91
CA ALA A 242 18.28 6.12 12.12
C ALA A 242 19.08 5.00 12.80
N THR A 243 18.49 3.80 12.90
CA THR A 243 19.13 2.64 13.50
C THR A 243 20.32 2.14 12.68
N VAL A 244 20.15 1.97 11.36
CA VAL A 244 21.23 1.55 10.45
C VAL A 244 22.39 2.56 10.49
N THR A 245 22.10 3.85 10.40
CA THR A 245 23.11 4.91 10.48
C THR A 245 23.88 4.87 11.80
N SER A 246 23.17 4.66 12.91
CA SER A 246 23.80 4.56 14.24
C SER A 246 24.70 3.34 14.36
N ALA A 247 24.28 2.19 13.81
CA ALA A 247 25.07 0.97 13.78
C ALA A 247 26.36 1.14 12.93
N LEU A 248 26.25 1.74 11.74
CA LEU A 248 27.40 2.02 10.89
C LEU A 248 28.40 2.96 11.57
N ARG A 249 27.93 4.04 12.19
CA ARG A 249 28.80 4.95 12.96
C ARG A 249 29.49 4.26 14.14
N ALA A 250 28.82 3.32 14.79
CA ALA A 250 29.44 2.54 15.87
C ALA A 250 30.54 1.63 15.32
N LEU A 251 30.31 1.00 14.17
CA LEU A 251 31.32 0.18 13.50
C LEU A 251 32.56 1.00 13.10
N ASP A 252 32.36 2.20 12.54
CA ASP A 252 33.46 3.11 12.19
C ASP A 252 34.32 3.50 13.41
N ARG A 253 33.68 3.78 14.54
CA ARG A 253 34.40 4.09 15.80
C ARG A 253 35.21 2.91 16.32
N VAL A 254 34.64 1.70 16.25
CA VAL A 254 35.36 0.48 16.65
C VAL A 254 36.54 0.23 15.70
N GLY A 255 36.35 0.40 14.39
CA GLY A 255 37.43 0.31 13.40
C GLY A 255 38.57 1.29 13.71
N GLY A 256 38.25 2.57 13.93
CA GLY A 256 39.24 3.58 14.29
C GLY A 256 39.95 3.30 15.63
N ALA A 257 39.23 2.78 16.62
CA ALA A 257 39.83 2.39 17.91
C ALA A 257 40.79 1.19 17.75
N LEU A 258 40.41 0.19 16.95
CA LEU A 258 41.26 -0.96 16.65
C LEU A 258 42.51 -0.54 15.87
N ASP A 259 42.39 0.32 14.87
CA ASP A 259 43.55 0.83 14.13
C ASP A 259 44.48 1.66 15.03
N GLY A 260 43.92 2.45 15.95
CA GLY A 260 44.68 3.17 16.96
C GLY A 260 45.41 2.23 17.94
N PHE A 261 44.76 1.14 18.37
CA PHE A 261 45.37 0.11 19.21
C PHE A 261 46.54 -0.57 18.50
N TRP A 262 46.32 -1.03 17.27
CA TRP A 262 47.36 -1.70 16.48
C TRP A 262 48.52 -0.79 16.07
N SER A 263 48.28 0.51 15.92
CA SER A 263 49.34 1.49 15.70
C SER A 263 50.25 1.65 16.93
N ARG A 264 49.75 1.35 18.14
CA ARG A 264 50.52 1.42 19.40
C ARG A 264 51.23 0.11 19.73
N GLU A 265 50.54 -1.02 19.55
CA GLU A 265 51.05 -2.35 19.96
C GLU A 265 51.80 -3.09 18.84
N GLY A 266 51.70 -2.60 17.60
CA GLY A 266 52.16 -3.31 16.41
C GLY A 266 51.11 -4.34 15.96
N ARG A 267 50.80 -4.40 14.66
CA ARG A 267 49.91 -5.46 14.14
C ARG A 267 50.60 -6.81 14.32
N PRO A 268 49.90 -7.85 14.78
CA PRO A 268 50.42 -9.21 14.71
C PRO A 268 50.69 -9.51 13.24
N THR A 269 51.96 -9.69 12.89
CA THR A 269 52.35 -10.24 11.60
C THR A 269 51.77 -11.64 11.55
N THR A 270 50.81 -11.89 10.67
CA THR A 270 50.43 -13.26 10.29
C THR A 270 51.73 -14.00 9.96
N GLY A 271 52.01 -15.07 10.70
CA GLY A 271 53.29 -15.78 10.69
C GLY A 271 53.78 -16.11 9.28
N GLY A 272 55.09 -16.05 9.10
CA GLY A 272 55.75 -16.12 7.81
C GLY A 272 55.41 -17.35 6.99
N GLU A 273 55.09 -17.12 5.73
CA GLU A 273 55.48 -18.05 4.68
C GLU A 273 57.02 -17.97 4.58
N GLU A 274 57.71 -18.92 5.21
CA GLU A 274 59.13 -19.16 4.94
C GLU A 274 59.29 -19.54 3.46
N GLU A 275 59.78 -18.60 2.66
CA GLU A 275 60.26 -18.84 1.31
C GLU A 275 61.43 -19.86 1.40
N PRO A 276 61.37 -21.02 0.72
CA PRO A 276 62.43 -22.01 0.83
C PRO A 276 63.70 -21.45 0.17
N LYS A 277 64.74 -21.21 0.98
CA LYS A 277 66.08 -20.87 0.52
C LYS A 277 66.53 -21.89 -0.52
N LYS A 278 66.66 -21.45 -1.78
CA LYS A 278 67.35 -22.20 -2.84
C LYS A 278 68.80 -22.40 -2.43
N THR A 279 69.16 -23.63 -2.08
CA THR A 279 70.55 -24.08 -1.96
C THR A 279 71.19 -24.11 -3.35
N ARG A 280 72.40 -23.56 -3.43
CA ARG A 280 73.23 -23.40 -4.62
C ARG A 280 74.08 -24.62 -4.86
#